data_AF-A0A2R4FLD1-F1
#
_entry.id   AF-A0A2R4FLD1-F1
#
_cell.length_a   1.000
_cell.length_b   1.000
_cell.length_c   1.000
_cell.angle_alpha   90.00
_cell.angle_beta   90.00
_cell.angle_gamma   90.00
#
_symmetry.space_group_name_H-M   'P 1'
#
loop_
_entity.id
_entity.type
_entity.pdbx_description
1 polymer ?
#
loop_
_entity_poly.entity_id
_entity_poly.type
_entity_poly.pdbx_seq_one_letter_code
_entity_poly.pdbx_strand_id
1 'polypeptide(L)'
;MSPPDRSPEGFEVGRAVALRHRPVPAALRRLRALVRDGVPAGAAAGLRDPRIPAGAWDSVLARELALTLSWAARRALAGAAPDAGALPGAAWSGDGTVVALLPRHGHAVHVIRRALPFALCGRPVRVHGHDVDRTVLRRCTATVAELLELPGLTAGDEPASAAVAGCGPDDLVVLTGRVATVAKVRAVTTARVLAATGDCVVLVGTDPARLRRTAEVLRRHDHPESCTRLGGVRVGDLHGPALDGSAADASAPPHPSAVYRLSGDLGEPPLAQYGYTCLPCDVDGVVGTLVGFARDPIGGWPGDFLV
;
A
#
# COMPACT_ATOMS: atom_id res chain seq x y z
N MET A 1 -3.66 -32.98 -21.17
CA MET A 1 -2.77 -31.88 -21.60
C MET A 1 -3.01 -30.71 -20.66
N SER A 2 -2.08 -30.48 -19.74
CA SER A 2 -2.13 -29.31 -18.86
C SER A 2 -1.85 -28.05 -19.67
N PRO A 3 -2.52 -26.92 -19.40
CA PRO A 3 -2.19 -25.66 -20.06
C PRO A 3 -0.74 -25.27 -19.71
N PRO A 4 -0.02 -24.61 -20.62
CA PRO A 4 1.35 -24.18 -20.38
C PRO A 4 1.38 -23.22 -19.20
N ASP A 5 2.26 -23.52 -18.25
CA ASP A 5 2.61 -22.70 -17.10
C ASP A 5 3.21 -21.38 -17.59
N ARG A 6 2.34 -20.41 -17.87
CA ARG A 6 2.72 -19.03 -18.15
C ARG A 6 2.65 -18.22 -16.86
N SER A 7 3.31 -18.67 -15.79
CA SER A 7 3.80 -17.70 -14.83
C SER A 7 4.95 -16.95 -15.52
N PRO A 8 4.82 -15.65 -15.81
CA PRO A 8 5.95 -14.91 -16.35
C PRO A 8 7.05 -14.93 -15.29
N GLU A 9 8.23 -15.41 -15.67
CA GLU A 9 9.44 -15.35 -14.86
C GLU A 9 9.56 -13.96 -14.19
N GLY A 10 9.67 -13.92 -12.87
CA GLY A 10 10.22 -12.75 -12.16
C GLY A 10 9.27 -11.63 -11.70
N PHE A 11 7.94 -11.81 -11.76
CA PHE A 11 7.04 -10.87 -11.09
C PHE A 11 6.97 -11.14 -9.58
N GLU A 12 8.02 -10.75 -8.85
CA GLU A 12 7.95 -10.59 -7.39
C GLU A 12 7.06 -9.37 -7.04
N VAL A 13 5.75 -9.48 -7.28
CA VAL A 13 4.76 -8.50 -6.83
C VAL A 13 4.54 -8.73 -5.34
N GLY A 14 5.28 -7.95 -4.54
CA GLY A 14 5.06 -7.79 -3.12
C GLY A 14 5.47 -8.97 -2.25
N ARG A 15 6.74 -9.39 -2.35
CA ARG A 15 7.37 -10.08 -1.22
C ARG A 15 7.28 -9.17 0.01
N ALA A 16 6.47 -9.64 0.95
CA ALA A 16 6.46 -9.32 2.36
C ALA A 16 7.81 -8.78 2.87
N VAL A 17 7.91 -7.47 3.10
CA VAL A 17 9.04 -6.96 3.87
C VAL A 17 8.70 -7.13 5.34
N ALA A 18 9.36 -8.10 5.97
CA ALA A 18 9.34 -8.25 7.41
C ALA A 18 10.01 -7.03 8.03
N LEU A 19 9.22 -6.04 8.44
CA LEU A 19 9.74 -4.99 9.29
C LEU A 19 10.08 -5.67 10.62
N ARG A 20 11.30 -5.50 11.12
CA ARG A 20 11.71 -6.01 12.43
C ARG A 20 11.33 -5.05 13.57
N HIS A 21 11.13 -3.78 13.24
CA HIS A 21 11.03 -2.67 14.20
C HIS A 21 9.58 -2.36 14.59
N ARG A 22 9.32 -2.15 15.89
CA ARG A 22 7.99 -1.78 16.38
C ARG A 22 7.69 -0.29 16.14
N PRO A 23 6.42 0.10 16.04
CA PRO A 23 6.06 1.51 16.01
C PRO A 23 6.55 2.28 17.24
N VAL A 24 7.06 3.49 17.04
CA VAL A 24 7.51 4.41 18.08
C VAL A 24 6.29 4.81 18.93
N PRO A 25 6.31 4.58 20.27
CA PRO A 25 5.14 4.80 21.11
C PRO A 25 4.60 6.23 21.10
N ALA A 26 5.49 7.24 21.00
CA ALA A 26 5.08 8.64 20.92
C ALA A 26 4.29 8.94 19.64
N ALA A 27 4.83 8.54 18.49
CA ALA A 27 4.16 8.72 17.20
C ALA A 27 2.83 7.94 17.12
N LEU A 28 2.76 6.74 17.72
CA LEU A 28 1.50 5.99 17.81
C LEU A 28 0.43 6.72 18.63
N ARG A 29 0.81 7.36 19.74
CA ARG A 29 -0.12 8.20 20.54
C ARG A 29 -0.61 9.40 19.74
N ARG A 30 0.28 10.06 18.98
CA ARG A 30 -0.09 11.17 18.08
C ARG A 30 -1.07 10.71 17.00
N LEU A 31 -0.78 9.60 16.34
CA LEU A 31 -1.68 9.02 15.33
C LEU A 31 -3.05 8.69 15.91
N ARG A 32 -3.11 8.12 17.12
CA ARG A 32 -4.37 7.87 17.84
C ARG A 32 -5.12 9.16 18.13
N ALA A 33 -4.44 10.23 18.54
CA ALA A 33 -5.06 11.53 18.77
C ALA A 33 -5.66 12.11 17.49
N LEU A 34 -4.96 12.06 16.37
CA LEU A 34 -5.48 12.53 15.07
C LEU A 34 -6.71 11.75 14.60
N VAL A 35 -6.75 10.43 14.84
CA VAL A 35 -7.93 9.62 14.50
C VAL A 35 -9.12 9.94 15.41
N ARG A 36 -8.89 10.22 16.69
CA ARG A 36 -9.94 10.52 17.67
C ARG A 36 -10.48 11.95 17.54
N ASP A 37 -9.58 12.91 17.43
CA ASP A 37 -9.87 14.35 17.53
C ASP A 37 -9.99 15.01 16.15
N GLY A 38 -9.57 14.32 15.09
CA GLY A 38 -9.45 14.86 13.74
C GLY A 38 -8.11 15.54 13.47
N VAL A 39 -7.84 15.83 12.20
CA VAL A 39 -6.67 16.60 11.78
C VAL A 39 -6.99 18.09 11.92
N PRO A 40 -6.10 18.91 12.50
CA PRO A 40 -6.31 20.35 12.59
C PRO A 40 -6.66 20.97 11.22
N ALA A 41 -7.67 21.83 11.17
CA ALA A 41 -8.24 22.32 9.90
C ALA A 41 -7.20 22.95 8.95
N GLY A 42 -6.23 23.71 9.48
CA GLY A 42 -5.15 24.29 8.67
C GLY A 42 -4.24 23.22 8.04
N ALA A 43 -3.92 22.16 8.78
CA ALA A 43 -3.15 21.04 8.27
C ALA A 43 -3.96 20.20 7.28
N ALA A 44 -5.24 19.92 7.58
CA ALA A 44 -6.14 19.22 6.67
C ALA A 44 -6.26 19.95 5.33
N ALA A 45 -6.43 21.27 5.35
CA ALA A 45 -6.46 22.12 4.15
C ALA A 45 -5.13 22.08 3.37
N GLY A 46 -3.99 22.14 4.06
CA GLY A 46 -2.66 22.09 3.46
C GLY A 46 -2.31 20.74 2.79
N LEU A 47 -2.92 19.65 3.27
CA LEU A 47 -2.77 18.29 2.76
C LEU A 47 -3.70 17.95 1.59
N ARG A 48 -4.70 18.80 1.32
CA ARG A 48 -5.77 18.51 0.36
C ARG A 48 -5.25 18.28 -1.06
N ASP A 49 -5.69 17.17 -1.66
CA ASP A 49 -5.58 16.99 -3.10
C ASP A 49 -6.74 17.70 -3.81
N PRO A 50 -6.48 18.59 -4.78
CA PRO A 50 -7.53 19.34 -5.48
C PRO A 50 -8.48 18.46 -6.30
N ARG A 51 -8.08 17.23 -6.65
CA ARG A 51 -8.92 16.29 -7.39
C ARG A 51 -10.00 15.65 -6.51
N ILE A 52 -9.86 15.74 -5.19
CA ILE A 52 -10.84 15.24 -4.23
C ILE A 52 -11.83 16.37 -3.89
N PRO A 53 -13.15 16.11 -3.98
CA PRO A 53 -14.15 17.08 -3.54
C PRO A 53 -13.88 17.53 -2.10
N ALA A 54 -14.01 18.84 -1.86
CA ALA A 54 -13.69 19.42 -0.55
C ALA A 54 -14.42 18.71 0.60
N GLY A 55 -15.73 18.47 0.42
CA GLY A 55 -16.57 17.81 1.42
C GLY A 55 -16.25 16.32 1.64
N ALA A 56 -15.44 15.69 0.79
CA ALA A 56 -15.01 14.31 0.94
C ALA A 56 -13.60 14.17 1.54
N TRP A 57 -12.80 15.24 1.55
CA TRP A 57 -11.39 15.19 1.90
C TRP A 57 -11.15 14.78 3.36
N ASP A 58 -11.88 15.35 4.30
CA ASP A 58 -11.71 15.04 5.73
C ASP A 58 -12.02 13.57 6.01
N SER A 59 -13.04 13.02 5.34
CA SER A 59 -13.40 11.60 5.43
C SER A 59 -12.32 10.69 4.83
N VAL A 60 -11.71 11.10 3.71
CA VAL A 60 -10.56 10.39 3.13
C VAL A 60 -9.41 10.37 4.13
N LEU A 61 -9.01 11.53 4.65
CA LEU A 61 -7.87 11.64 5.57
C LEU A 61 -8.10 10.85 6.87
N ALA A 62 -9.30 10.95 7.45
CA ALA A 62 -9.67 10.19 8.65
C ALA A 62 -9.58 8.67 8.40
N ARG A 63 -10.07 8.19 7.26
CA ARG A 63 -9.96 6.78 6.86
C ARG A 63 -8.50 6.35 6.74
N GLU A 64 -7.66 7.12 6.06
CA GLU A 64 -6.25 6.78 5.87
C GLU A 64 -5.48 6.68 7.20
N LEU A 65 -5.74 7.61 8.12
CA LEU A 65 -5.13 7.60 9.44
C LEU A 65 -5.65 6.44 10.30
N ALA A 66 -6.94 6.12 10.23
CA ALA A 66 -7.53 5.00 10.97
C ALA A 66 -6.97 3.65 10.49
N LEU A 67 -6.82 3.46 9.18
CA LEU A 67 -6.20 2.26 8.60
C LEU A 67 -4.74 2.12 9.04
N THR A 68 -3.99 3.23 9.01
CA THR A 68 -2.60 3.27 9.49
C THR A 68 -2.51 2.96 10.98
N LEU A 69 -3.42 3.49 11.81
CA LEU A 69 -3.47 3.24 13.24
C LEU A 69 -3.76 1.77 13.53
N SER A 70 -4.75 1.19 12.86
CA SER A 70 -5.11 -0.22 13.02
C SER A 70 -3.92 -1.13 12.71
N TRP A 71 -3.20 -0.86 11.62
CA TRP A 71 -1.96 -1.58 11.31
C TRP A 71 -0.89 -1.39 12.40
N ALA A 72 -0.60 -0.15 12.79
CA ALA A 72 0.45 0.13 13.77
C ALA A 72 0.13 -0.48 15.15
N ALA A 73 -1.14 -0.45 15.56
CA ALA A 73 -1.59 -1.07 16.82
C ALA A 73 -1.41 -2.59 16.79
N ARG A 74 -1.88 -3.26 15.73
CA ARG A 74 -1.67 -4.71 15.58
C ARG A 74 -0.18 -5.06 15.58
N ARG A 75 0.65 -4.25 14.93
CA ARG A 75 2.11 -4.42 14.88
C ARG A 75 2.76 -4.26 16.26
N ALA A 76 2.31 -3.30 17.05
CA ALA A 76 2.78 -3.11 18.42
C ALA A 76 2.41 -4.31 19.32
N LEU A 77 1.23 -4.89 19.10
CA LEU A 77 0.70 -6.02 19.87
C LEU A 77 1.30 -7.38 19.48
N ALA A 78 1.67 -7.59 18.21
CA ALA A 78 2.22 -8.85 17.71
C ALA A 78 3.59 -9.25 18.28
N GLY A 79 4.19 -8.41 19.14
CA GLY A 79 5.45 -8.72 19.80
C GLY A 79 6.65 -8.71 18.85
N ALA A 80 7.74 -9.37 19.24
CA ALA A 80 8.88 -9.65 18.37
C ALA A 80 8.75 -11.08 17.81
N ALA A 81 7.52 -11.52 17.53
CA ALA A 81 7.35 -12.74 16.77
C ALA A 81 8.09 -12.52 15.45
N PRO A 82 9.00 -13.44 15.05
CA PRO A 82 9.48 -13.41 13.68
C PRO A 82 8.22 -13.43 12.81
N ASP A 83 8.22 -12.72 11.70
CA ASP A 83 7.33 -13.07 10.59
C ASP A 83 7.73 -14.52 10.19
N ALA A 84 7.30 -15.51 10.98
CA ALA A 84 7.80 -16.89 11.01
C ALA A 84 7.21 -17.74 9.88
N GLY A 85 6.71 -17.06 8.85
CA GLY A 85 6.34 -17.61 7.56
C GLY A 85 6.91 -16.77 6.41
N ALA A 86 7.99 -16.01 6.64
CA ALA A 86 8.68 -15.28 5.58
C ALA A 86 8.96 -16.24 4.42
N LEU A 87 8.23 -16.03 3.32
CA LEU A 87 8.42 -16.76 2.07
C LEU A 87 9.92 -16.78 1.74
N PRO A 88 10.51 -17.95 1.40
CA PRO A 88 11.94 -18.07 1.18
C PRO A 88 12.40 -17.09 0.07
N GLY A 89 13.31 -16.19 0.43
CA GLY A 89 13.87 -15.18 -0.47
C GLY A 89 14.00 -13.78 0.14
N ALA A 90 15.03 -13.62 0.98
CA ALA A 90 15.65 -12.37 1.45
C ALA A 90 14.70 -11.25 1.95
N ALA A 91 14.42 -11.28 3.25
CA ALA A 91 13.84 -10.12 3.95
C ALA A 91 14.86 -8.97 3.94
N TRP A 92 14.39 -7.75 3.62
CA TRP A 92 15.14 -6.53 3.90
C TRP A 92 15.54 -6.54 5.39
N SER A 93 16.82 -6.31 5.68
CA SER A 93 17.37 -6.33 7.06
C SER A 93 16.65 -5.34 7.97
N GLY A 94 16.10 -4.27 7.37
CA GLY A 94 15.43 -3.20 8.09
C GLY A 94 16.40 -2.17 8.62
N ASP A 95 17.64 -2.10 8.11
CA ASP A 95 18.72 -1.26 8.66
C ASP A 95 19.15 -0.09 7.76
N GLY A 96 18.79 -0.08 6.46
CA GLY A 96 19.02 1.08 5.58
C GLY A 96 17.87 2.10 5.53
N THR A 97 17.99 3.04 4.60
CA THR A 97 17.00 4.11 4.38
C THR A 97 15.88 3.62 3.47
N VAL A 98 14.67 4.14 3.69
CA VAL A 98 13.54 3.92 2.78
C VAL A 98 13.42 5.10 1.82
N VAL A 99 13.41 4.84 0.52
CA VAL A 99 13.12 5.82 -0.53
C VAL A 99 11.73 5.54 -1.07
N ALA A 100 10.77 6.41 -0.73
CA ALA A 100 9.38 6.30 -1.16
C ALA A 100 9.12 7.16 -2.40
N LEU A 101 8.89 6.52 -3.54
CA LEU A 101 8.55 7.17 -4.81
C LEU A 101 7.03 7.26 -4.95
N LEU A 102 6.51 8.49 -4.95
CA LEU A 102 5.08 8.76 -4.99
C LEU A 102 4.63 9.23 -6.38
N PRO A 103 3.39 8.93 -6.78
CA PRO A 103 2.84 9.43 -8.04
C PRO A 103 2.57 10.95 -7.99
N ARG A 104 2.21 11.51 -9.14
CA ARG A 104 1.94 12.95 -9.39
C ARG A 104 0.69 13.54 -8.70
N HIS A 105 0.05 12.75 -7.85
CA HIS A 105 -1.18 13.14 -7.17
C HIS A 105 -1.38 12.32 -5.91
N GLY A 106 -2.37 12.70 -5.11
CA GLY A 106 -2.70 12.06 -3.84
C GLY A 106 -1.57 12.12 -2.81
N HIS A 107 -0.68 13.12 -2.88
CA HIS A 107 0.60 13.09 -2.17
C HIS A 107 0.45 12.80 -0.67
N ALA A 108 -0.47 13.47 0.03
CA ALA A 108 -0.71 13.20 1.45
C ALA A 108 -1.17 11.75 1.72
N VAL A 109 -2.09 11.23 0.91
CA VAL A 109 -2.56 9.84 1.00
C VAL A 109 -1.40 8.87 0.76
N HIS A 110 -0.59 9.14 -0.27
CA HIS A 110 0.55 8.28 -0.59
C HIS A 110 1.68 8.37 0.44
N VAL A 111 1.93 9.54 1.06
CA VAL A 111 2.85 9.65 2.21
C VAL A 111 2.36 8.78 3.36
N ILE A 112 1.08 8.90 3.74
CA ILE A 112 0.47 8.12 4.83
C ILE A 112 0.56 6.61 4.55
N ARG A 113 0.35 6.18 3.30
CA ARG A 113 0.33 4.75 2.96
C ARG A 113 1.69 4.14 2.68
N ARG A 114 2.62 4.90 2.08
CA ARG A 114 3.87 4.36 1.53
C ARG A 114 5.11 4.74 2.34
N ALA A 115 5.08 5.85 3.05
CA ALA A 115 6.24 6.36 3.77
C ALA A 115 6.05 6.24 5.30
N LEU A 116 4.94 6.78 5.81
CA LEU A 116 4.60 6.82 7.23
C LEU A 116 4.75 5.48 7.99
N PRO A 117 4.32 4.31 7.51
CA PRO A 117 4.52 3.03 8.20
C PRO A 117 5.97 2.72 8.56
N PHE A 118 6.91 3.05 7.65
CA PHE A 118 8.34 2.85 7.90
C PHE A 118 8.85 3.87 8.92
N ALA A 119 8.44 5.14 8.79
CA ALA A 119 8.80 6.21 9.72
C ALA A 119 8.24 5.95 11.14
N LEU A 120 7.01 5.45 11.24
CA LEU A 120 6.40 5.00 12.50
C LEU A 120 7.24 3.92 13.15
N CYS A 121 7.87 3.04 12.38
CA CYS A 121 8.78 2.01 12.89
C CYS A 121 10.22 2.53 13.09
N GLY A 122 10.43 3.85 13.13
CA GLY A 122 11.71 4.47 13.41
C GLY A 122 12.71 4.43 12.25
N ARG A 123 12.27 4.08 11.03
CA ARG A 123 13.16 4.06 9.87
C ARG A 123 13.29 5.45 9.25
N PRO A 124 14.50 5.86 8.81
CA PRO A 124 14.64 7.03 7.96
C PRO A 124 13.90 6.81 6.63
N VAL A 125 13.06 7.76 6.25
CA VAL A 125 12.27 7.73 5.02
C VAL A 125 12.45 9.03 4.26
N ARG A 126 12.95 8.93 3.03
CA ARG A 126 13.00 10.03 2.07
C ARG A 126 11.90 9.86 1.03
N VAL A 127 11.03 10.86 0.92
CA VAL A 127 9.90 10.86 -0.01
C VAL A 127 10.29 11.66 -1.25
N HIS A 128 10.15 11.04 -2.42
CA HIS A 128 10.36 11.69 -3.70
C HIS A 128 9.13 11.52 -4.59
N GLY A 129 9.00 12.45 -5.55
CA GLY A 129 7.91 12.49 -6.52
C GLY A 129 8.40 13.22 -7.76
N HIS A 130 7.50 13.43 -8.71
CA HIS A 130 7.85 14.11 -9.95
C HIS A 130 8.34 15.54 -9.68
N ASP A 131 9.34 16.01 -10.44
CA ASP A 131 10.02 17.28 -10.16
C ASP A 131 9.09 18.49 -10.14
N VAL A 132 8.09 18.50 -11.04
CA VAL A 132 7.06 19.55 -11.12
C VAL A 132 6.19 19.67 -9.86
N ASP A 133 6.08 18.57 -9.09
CA ASP A 133 5.21 18.48 -7.91
C ASP A 133 6.01 18.59 -6.59
N ARG A 134 7.33 18.83 -6.67
CA ARG A 134 8.26 18.79 -5.52
C ARG A 134 7.84 19.70 -4.36
N THR A 135 7.33 20.90 -4.66
CA THR A 135 6.87 21.85 -3.62
C THR A 135 5.67 21.33 -2.86
N VAL A 136 4.68 20.78 -3.57
CA VAL A 136 3.47 20.22 -2.94
C VAL A 136 3.82 18.98 -2.14
N LEU A 137 4.63 18.09 -2.71
CA LEU A 137 5.14 16.90 -2.03
C LEU A 137 5.87 17.27 -0.74
N ARG A 138 6.80 18.23 -0.79
CA ARG A 138 7.56 18.71 0.37
C ARG A 138 6.63 19.20 1.47
N ARG A 139 5.65 20.03 1.11
CA ARG A 139 4.63 20.51 2.06
C ARG A 139 3.87 19.35 2.69
N CYS A 140 3.34 18.43 1.89
CA CYS A 140 2.58 17.29 2.39
C CYS A 140 3.43 16.41 3.33
N THR A 141 4.66 16.09 2.94
CA THR A 141 5.56 15.26 3.76
C THR A 141 5.91 15.97 5.07
N ALA A 142 6.25 17.26 5.02
CA ALA A 142 6.56 18.05 6.22
C ALA A 142 5.36 18.16 7.16
N THR A 143 4.16 18.44 6.65
CA THR A 143 2.94 18.50 7.48
C THR A 143 2.64 17.15 8.14
N VAL A 144 2.78 16.02 7.42
CA VAL A 144 2.56 14.69 8.04
C VAL A 144 3.64 14.39 9.09
N ALA A 145 4.90 14.72 8.81
CA ALA A 145 6.00 14.54 9.74
C ALA A 145 5.81 15.36 11.02
N GLU A 146 5.37 16.61 10.91
CA GLU A 146 5.09 17.50 12.03
C GLU A 146 3.92 17.00 12.88
N LEU A 147 2.80 16.65 12.26
CA LEU A 147 1.60 16.16 12.95
C LEU A 147 1.87 14.91 13.82
N LEU A 148 2.85 14.10 13.43
CA LEU A 148 3.19 12.84 14.08
C LEU A 148 4.53 12.85 14.82
N GLU A 149 5.23 14.00 14.84
CA GLU A 149 6.55 14.18 15.46
C GLU A 149 7.59 13.16 14.93
N LEU A 150 7.66 13.00 13.61
CA LEU A 150 8.50 12.03 12.91
C LEU A 150 9.65 12.72 12.16
N PRO A 151 10.77 13.08 12.82
CA PRO A 151 11.89 13.75 12.17
C PRO A 151 12.58 12.91 11.09
N GLY A 152 12.38 11.58 11.11
CA GLY A 152 12.88 10.65 10.10
C GLY A 152 12.06 10.61 8.81
N LEU A 153 10.91 11.30 8.72
CA LEU A 153 10.10 11.39 7.52
C LEU A 153 10.37 12.72 6.81
N THR A 154 11.15 12.70 5.73
CA THR A 154 11.57 13.90 5.02
C THR A 154 11.26 13.82 3.53
N ALA A 155 11.10 14.97 2.89
CA ALA A 155 11.09 15.05 1.43
C ALA A 155 12.52 15.15 0.92
N GLY A 156 12.83 14.47 -0.19
CA GLY A 156 14.12 14.60 -0.84
C GLY A 156 14.28 15.93 -1.56
N ASP A 157 15.53 16.39 -1.64
CA ASP A 157 15.90 17.63 -2.34
C ASP A 157 16.36 17.36 -3.77
N GLU A 158 16.88 16.16 -4.02
CA GLU A 158 17.35 15.68 -5.31
C GLU A 158 16.24 15.09 -6.19
N PRO A 159 16.42 15.08 -7.53
CA PRO A 159 15.52 14.35 -8.44
C PRO A 159 15.44 12.87 -8.05
N ALA A 160 14.26 12.25 -8.14
CA ALA A 160 14.15 10.89 -7.64
C ALA A 160 14.95 9.85 -8.44
N SER A 161 15.26 10.11 -9.72
CA SER A 161 16.19 9.26 -10.47
C SER A 161 17.57 9.20 -9.82
N ALA A 162 18.07 10.35 -9.34
CA ALA A 162 19.32 10.42 -8.59
C ALA A 162 19.21 9.74 -7.23
N ALA A 163 18.08 9.92 -6.53
CA ALA A 163 17.82 9.26 -5.25
C ALA A 163 17.85 7.72 -5.37
N VAL A 164 17.19 7.17 -6.40
CA VAL A 164 17.16 5.72 -6.66
C VAL A 164 18.54 5.19 -7.03
N ALA A 165 19.26 5.90 -7.91
CA ALA A 165 20.61 5.50 -8.33
C ALA A 165 21.61 5.50 -7.15
N GLY A 166 21.39 6.34 -6.14
CA GLY A 166 22.18 6.39 -4.93
C GLY A 166 21.83 5.34 -3.87
N CYS A 167 20.78 4.53 -4.06
CA CYS A 167 20.39 3.51 -3.08
C CYS A 167 21.28 2.26 -3.15
N GLY A 168 21.74 1.80 -1.99
CA GLY A 168 22.56 0.60 -1.82
C GLY A 168 21.76 -0.65 -1.44
N PRO A 169 22.43 -1.81 -1.28
CA PRO A 169 21.79 -3.10 -1.00
C PRO A 169 21.01 -3.14 0.32
N ASP A 170 21.38 -2.29 1.28
CA ASP A 170 20.70 -2.17 2.57
C ASP A 170 19.45 -1.26 2.52
N ASP A 171 19.26 -0.51 1.44
CA ASP A 171 18.12 0.41 1.29
C ASP A 171 16.88 -0.31 0.74
N LEU A 172 15.74 0.35 0.93
CA LEU A 172 14.44 -0.08 0.40
C LEU A 172 13.84 1.02 -0.48
N VAL A 173 13.60 0.71 -1.75
CA VAL A 173 12.83 1.57 -2.65
C VAL A 173 11.38 1.09 -2.65
N VAL A 174 10.47 1.96 -2.23
CA VAL A 174 9.02 1.72 -2.24
C VAL A 174 8.42 2.55 -3.34
N LEU A 175 7.73 1.93 -4.31
CA LEU A 175 7.08 2.69 -5.37
C LEU A 175 5.66 2.24 -5.70
N THR A 176 4.87 3.22 -6.14
CA THR A 176 3.59 3.00 -6.83
C THR A 176 3.78 3.41 -8.28
N GLY A 177 3.50 2.52 -9.23
CA GLY A 177 3.66 2.84 -10.64
C GLY A 177 3.40 1.66 -11.57
N ARG A 178 3.62 1.87 -12.87
CA ARG A 178 3.48 0.82 -13.88
C ARG A 178 4.61 -0.19 -13.78
N VAL A 179 4.38 -1.39 -14.28
CA VAL A 179 5.39 -2.46 -14.39
C VAL A 179 6.68 -1.94 -15.07
N ALA A 180 6.55 -1.15 -16.13
CA ALA A 180 7.69 -0.57 -16.84
C ALA A 180 8.55 0.34 -15.93
N THR A 181 7.93 1.08 -15.01
CA THR A 181 8.63 1.93 -14.04
C THR A 181 9.38 1.08 -13.02
N VAL A 182 8.78 -0.01 -12.54
CA VAL A 182 9.48 -0.95 -11.65
C VAL A 182 10.70 -1.56 -12.32
N ALA A 183 10.58 -1.95 -13.58
CA ALA A 183 11.71 -2.50 -14.34
C ALA A 183 12.85 -1.49 -14.47
N LYS A 184 12.54 -0.23 -14.79
CA LYS A 184 13.52 0.86 -14.85
C LYS A 184 14.21 1.09 -13.51
N VAL A 185 13.45 1.14 -12.41
CA VAL A 185 13.99 1.29 -11.05
C VAL A 185 14.93 0.13 -10.71
N ARG A 186 14.49 -1.12 -10.91
CA ARG A 186 15.30 -2.32 -10.64
C ARG A 186 16.59 -2.36 -11.46
N ALA A 187 16.59 -1.78 -12.66
CA ALA A 187 17.78 -1.74 -13.52
C ALA A 187 18.86 -0.75 -13.04
N VAL A 188 18.52 0.21 -12.18
CA VAL A 188 19.43 1.30 -11.79
C VAL A 188 19.75 1.35 -10.29
N THR A 189 19.26 0.40 -9.50
CA THR A 189 19.58 0.29 -8.07
C THR A 189 19.89 -1.16 -7.67
N THR A 190 20.74 -1.30 -6.64
CA THR A 190 20.98 -2.57 -5.96
C THR A 190 20.08 -2.76 -4.73
N ALA A 191 19.32 -1.72 -4.36
CA ALA A 191 18.39 -1.75 -3.26
C ALA A 191 17.23 -2.73 -3.48
N ARG A 192 16.60 -3.14 -2.38
CA ARG A 192 15.38 -3.93 -2.48
C ARG A 192 14.26 -3.05 -3.03
N VAL A 193 13.48 -3.57 -3.97
CA VAL A 193 12.36 -2.83 -4.58
C VAL A 193 11.03 -3.44 -4.17
N LEU A 194 10.26 -2.70 -3.37
CA LEU A 194 8.87 -2.98 -3.05
C LEU A 194 7.96 -2.17 -3.97
N ALA A 195 7.30 -2.84 -4.90
CA ALA A 195 6.39 -2.20 -5.84
C ALA A 195 4.97 -2.73 -5.72
N ALA A 196 4.00 -1.83 -5.91
CA ALA A 196 2.62 -2.21 -6.21
C ALA A 196 2.33 -1.86 -7.68
N THR A 197 2.18 -2.91 -8.49
CA THR A 197 1.86 -2.84 -9.92
C THR A 197 0.61 -3.66 -10.16
N GLY A 198 -0.48 -3.02 -10.54
CA GLY A 198 -1.75 -3.68 -10.85
C GLY A 198 -2.82 -2.65 -11.17
N ASP A 199 -3.99 -3.13 -11.55
CA ASP A 199 -5.09 -2.31 -12.07
C ASP A 199 -6.38 -2.37 -11.24
N CYS A 200 -6.45 -3.29 -10.28
CA CYS A 200 -7.61 -3.51 -9.44
C CYS A 200 -7.29 -4.30 -8.16
N VAL A 201 -8.30 -4.42 -7.30
CA VAL A 201 -8.37 -5.47 -6.27
C VAL A 201 -9.34 -6.55 -6.73
N VAL A 202 -9.02 -7.82 -6.46
CA VAL A 202 -9.96 -8.93 -6.63
C VAL A 202 -10.31 -9.51 -5.26
N LEU A 203 -11.61 -9.62 -4.97
CA LEU A 203 -12.11 -10.23 -3.75
C LEU A 203 -12.41 -11.71 -3.98
N VAL A 204 -11.89 -12.59 -3.13
CA VAL A 204 -12.07 -14.05 -3.19
C VAL A 204 -12.57 -14.58 -1.85
N GLY A 205 -13.34 -15.67 -1.86
CA GLY A 205 -13.84 -16.30 -0.65
C GLY A 205 -14.85 -17.40 -0.92
N THR A 206 -15.15 -18.23 0.08
CA THR A 206 -16.01 -19.40 -0.10
C THR A 206 -17.50 -19.16 0.12
N ASP A 207 -17.87 -18.02 0.73
CA ASP A 207 -19.26 -17.65 1.04
C ASP A 207 -19.76 -16.55 0.08
N PRO A 208 -20.61 -16.89 -0.91
CA PRO A 208 -21.18 -15.92 -1.85
C PRO A 208 -21.96 -14.77 -1.19
N ALA A 209 -22.69 -15.03 -0.12
CA ALA A 209 -23.51 -14.00 0.52
C ALA A 209 -22.63 -12.97 1.25
N ARG A 210 -21.58 -13.43 1.93
CA ARG A 210 -20.61 -12.52 2.55
C ARG A 210 -19.75 -11.78 1.53
N LEU A 211 -19.38 -12.44 0.43
CA LEU A 211 -18.65 -11.80 -0.67
C LEU A 211 -19.41 -10.61 -1.27
N ARG A 212 -20.72 -10.75 -1.52
CA ARG A 212 -21.55 -9.64 -2.04
C ARG A 212 -21.56 -8.44 -1.10
N ARG A 213 -21.78 -8.69 0.21
CA ARG A 213 -21.77 -7.61 1.22
C ARG A 213 -20.43 -6.89 1.29
N THR A 214 -19.34 -7.64 1.30
CA THR A 214 -17.98 -7.07 1.32
C THR A 214 -17.70 -6.27 0.04
N ALA A 215 -18.12 -6.77 -1.12
CA ALA A 215 -18.00 -6.08 -2.39
C ALA A 215 -18.76 -4.75 -2.42
N GLU A 216 -19.97 -4.70 -1.85
CA GLU A 216 -20.74 -3.45 -1.70
C GLU A 216 -19.99 -2.42 -0.85
N VAL A 217 -19.34 -2.85 0.24
CA VAL A 217 -18.53 -1.96 1.09
C VAL A 217 -17.33 -1.42 0.30
N LEU A 218 -16.57 -2.29 -0.37
CA LEU A 218 -15.41 -1.88 -1.16
C LEU A 218 -15.78 -0.89 -2.29
N ARG A 219 -16.91 -1.14 -2.98
CA ARG A 219 -17.40 -0.27 -4.06
C ARG A 219 -17.75 1.15 -3.63
N ARG A 220 -18.11 1.38 -2.36
CA ARG A 220 -18.36 2.75 -1.84
C ARG A 220 -17.11 3.64 -1.88
N HIS A 221 -15.94 3.03 -2.03
CA HIS A 221 -14.65 3.70 -2.05
C HIS A 221 -13.94 3.57 -3.40
N ASP A 222 -14.62 3.03 -4.42
CA ASP A 222 -14.08 2.92 -5.77
C ASP A 222 -13.93 4.31 -6.40
N HIS A 223 -12.72 4.60 -6.85
CA HIS A 223 -12.47 5.69 -7.79
C HIS A 223 -12.16 5.07 -9.17
N PRO A 224 -12.79 5.51 -10.27
CA PRO A 224 -12.66 4.84 -11.58
C PRO A 224 -11.22 4.64 -12.06
N GLU A 225 -10.37 5.61 -11.72
CA GLU A 225 -8.96 5.58 -12.12
C GLU A 225 -8.09 4.76 -11.17
N SER A 226 -8.58 4.38 -9.99
CA SER A 226 -7.85 3.69 -8.94
C SER A 226 -7.35 2.31 -9.36
N CYS A 227 -6.07 2.01 -9.09
CA CYS A 227 -5.50 0.66 -9.18
C CYS A 227 -6.03 -0.32 -8.11
N THR A 228 -7.09 0.08 -7.42
CA THR A 228 -7.61 -0.53 -6.18
C THR A 228 -9.11 -0.63 -6.20
N ARG A 229 -9.72 -0.13 -7.27
CA ARG A 229 -11.11 -0.39 -7.61
C ARG A 229 -11.37 -1.89 -7.55
N LEU A 230 -12.55 -2.27 -7.11
CA LEU A 230 -12.95 -3.67 -7.13
C LEU A 230 -13.11 -4.15 -8.58
N GLY A 231 -12.13 -4.90 -9.06
CA GLY A 231 -12.08 -5.41 -10.45
C GLY A 231 -12.81 -6.73 -10.64
N GLY A 232 -13.19 -7.40 -9.56
CA GLY A 232 -14.02 -8.60 -9.62
C GLY A 232 -14.20 -9.31 -8.29
N VAL A 233 -15.22 -10.16 -8.23
CA VAL A 233 -15.53 -11.00 -7.07
C VAL A 233 -15.58 -12.46 -7.50
N ARG A 234 -14.80 -13.33 -6.85
CA ARG A 234 -14.65 -14.74 -7.22
C ARG A 234 -14.97 -15.65 -6.04
N VAL A 235 -15.65 -16.76 -6.31
CA VAL A 235 -15.94 -17.78 -5.28
C VAL A 235 -14.80 -18.79 -5.22
N GLY A 236 -14.33 -19.11 -4.03
CA GLY A 236 -13.14 -19.95 -3.80
C GLY A 236 -11.87 -19.10 -3.89
N ASP A 237 -11.22 -19.16 -5.05
CA ASP A 237 -9.93 -18.52 -5.32
C ASP A 237 -9.97 -17.59 -6.55
N LEU A 238 -8.81 -17.09 -6.98
CA LEU A 238 -8.67 -16.14 -8.09
C LEU A 238 -9.17 -16.69 -9.44
N HIS A 239 -9.13 -18.02 -9.64
CA HIS A 239 -9.60 -18.69 -10.85
C HIS A 239 -11.01 -19.28 -10.70
N GLY A 240 -11.61 -19.13 -9.52
CA GLY A 240 -12.97 -19.55 -9.26
C GLY A 240 -14.03 -18.79 -10.08
N PRO A 241 -15.29 -19.26 -10.03
CA PRO A 241 -16.38 -18.63 -10.77
C PRO A 241 -16.61 -17.20 -10.28
N ALA A 242 -16.85 -16.28 -11.23
CA ALA A 242 -17.23 -14.91 -10.94
C ALA A 242 -18.63 -14.86 -10.31
N LEU A 243 -18.79 -14.07 -9.25
CA LEU A 243 -20.03 -14.03 -8.47
C LEU A 243 -21.02 -12.96 -8.97
N ASP A 244 -20.49 -11.87 -9.51
CA ASP A 244 -21.23 -10.64 -9.81
C ASP A 244 -21.58 -10.51 -11.29
N GLY A 245 -21.36 -11.54 -12.11
CA GLY A 245 -21.59 -11.47 -13.56
C GLY A 245 -20.78 -10.35 -14.24
N SER A 246 -19.83 -9.73 -13.52
CA SER A 246 -18.88 -8.78 -14.08
C SER A 246 -18.15 -9.52 -15.17
N ALA A 247 -18.43 -9.10 -16.40
CA ALA A 247 -18.17 -9.81 -17.62
C ALA A 247 -16.83 -10.57 -17.56
N ALA A 248 -16.92 -11.90 -17.71
CA ALA A 248 -15.82 -12.71 -18.22
C ALA A 248 -15.53 -12.40 -19.71
N ASP A 249 -15.71 -11.14 -20.11
CA ASP A 249 -15.73 -10.66 -21.50
C ASP A 249 -14.64 -9.61 -21.76
N ALA A 250 -13.56 -9.67 -20.97
CA ALA A 250 -12.29 -9.09 -21.34
C ALA A 250 -11.37 -10.24 -21.71
N SER A 251 -10.78 -10.19 -22.89
CA SER A 251 -9.85 -11.16 -23.48
C SER A 251 -8.59 -11.51 -22.66
N ALA A 252 -8.48 -10.99 -21.43
CA ALA A 252 -7.48 -11.34 -20.44
C ALA A 252 -8.05 -11.26 -19.00
N PRO A 253 -7.66 -12.17 -18.09
CA PRO A 253 -7.99 -12.06 -16.67
C PRO A 253 -7.42 -10.76 -16.07
N PRO A 254 -8.08 -10.16 -15.05
CA PRO A 254 -7.60 -8.93 -14.41
C PRO A 254 -6.19 -9.12 -13.84
N HIS A 255 -5.40 -8.05 -13.77
CA HIS A 255 -4.05 -8.06 -13.19
C HIS A 255 -4.07 -7.40 -11.80
N PRO A 256 -4.49 -8.13 -10.75
CA PRO A 256 -4.75 -7.52 -9.45
C PRO A 256 -3.49 -6.93 -8.81
N SER A 257 -3.62 -5.69 -8.33
CA SER A 257 -2.68 -5.06 -7.40
C SER A 257 -2.62 -5.83 -6.08
N ALA A 258 -3.76 -6.34 -5.63
CA ALA A 258 -3.90 -7.19 -4.47
C ALA A 258 -5.10 -8.14 -4.65
N VAL A 259 -5.01 -9.31 -4.01
CA VAL A 259 -6.13 -10.24 -3.89
C VAL A 259 -6.58 -10.22 -2.44
N TYR A 260 -7.81 -9.83 -2.17
CA TYR A 260 -8.39 -9.86 -0.83
C TYR A 260 -9.10 -11.19 -0.64
N ARG A 261 -8.68 -11.95 0.37
CA ARG A 261 -9.27 -13.23 0.74
C ARG A 261 -10.16 -13.01 1.94
N LEU A 262 -11.47 -13.07 1.74
CA LEU A 262 -12.42 -12.96 2.82
C LEU A 262 -12.20 -14.11 3.81
N SER A 263 -11.78 -13.76 5.02
CA SER A 263 -11.52 -14.70 6.10
C SER A 263 -12.42 -14.42 7.30
N GLY A 264 -12.64 -15.44 8.12
CA GLY A 264 -13.22 -15.28 9.45
C GLY A 264 -12.18 -14.85 10.50
N ASP A 265 -10.90 -14.97 10.18
CA ASP A 265 -9.79 -14.68 11.08
C ASP A 265 -8.74 -13.79 10.38
N LEU A 266 -8.60 -12.57 10.89
CA LEU A 266 -7.61 -11.60 10.41
C LEU A 266 -6.18 -11.91 10.86
N GLY A 267 -5.99 -12.82 11.81
CA GLY A 267 -4.68 -13.32 12.27
C GLY A 267 -4.02 -14.31 11.32
N GLU A 268 -4.75 -14.81 10.31
CA GLU A 268 -4.19 -15.71 9.31
C GLU A 268 -3.05 -15.05 8.51
N PRO A 269 -2.01 -15.79 8.13
CA PRO A 269 -0.94 -15.24 7.29
C PRO A 269 -1.45 -14.97 5.86
N PRO A 270 -0.81 -14.04 5.13
CA PRO A 270 -1.00 -13.92 3.70
C PRO A 270 -0.65 -15.22 2.97
N LEU A 271 -1.39 -15.54 1.91
CA LEU A 271 -1.11 -16.71 1.07
C LEU A 271 -0.49 -16.26 -0.25
N ALA A 272 0.46 -17.02 -0.79
CA ALA A 272 0.88 -16.86 -2.18
C ALA A 272 0.01 -17.75 -3.07
N GLN A 273 -0.75 -17.16 -3.98
CA GLN A 273 -1.56 -17.89 -4.97
C GLN A 273 -1.33 -17.29 -6.35
N TYR A 274 -0.96 -18.13 -7.31
CA TYR A 274 -0.84 -17.77 -8.73
C TYR A 274 0.08 -16.57 -9.00
N GLY A 275 1.17 -16.43 -8.24
CA GLY A 275 2.10 -15.30 -8.34
C GLY A 275 1.64 -14.01 -7.65
N TYR A 276 0.45 -14.02 -7.02
CA TYR A 276 -0.08 -12.92 -6.21
C TYR A 276 -0.02 -13.24 -4.72
N THR A 277 -0.02 -12.21 -3.90
CA THR A 277 -0.23 -12.37 -2.45
C THR A 277 -1.68 -12.06 -2.12
N CYS A 278 -2.35 -13.05 -1.57
CA CYS A 278 -3.71 -12.99 -1.06
C CYS A 278 -3.68 -12.53 0.39
N LEU A 279 -4.25 -11.37 0.64
CA LEU A 279 -4.31 -10.74 1.96
C LEU A 279 -5.64 -11.12 2.63
N PRO A 280 -5.65 -11.65 3.87
CA PRO A 280 -6.90 -11.90 4.57
C PRO A 280 -7.64 -10.58 4.80
N CYS A 281 -8.95 -10.55 4.61
CA CYS A 281 -9.79 -9.41 4.94
C CYS A 281 -11.08 -9.85 5.64
N ASP A 282 -11.71 -8.93 6.38
CA ASP A 282 -13.03 -9.16 6.99
C ASP A 282 -14.17 -8.68 6.07
N VAL A 283 -15.39 -8.72 6.59
CA VAL A 283 -16.61 -8.35 5.86
C VAL A 283 -16.71 -6.86 5.56
N ASP A 284 -15.95 -6.03 6.26
CA ASP A 284 -15.85 -4.59 6.01
C ASP A 284 -14.69 -4.27 5.04
N GLY A 285 -14.02 -5.31 4.53
CA GLY A 285 -12.88 -5.19 3.63
C GLY A 285 -11.58 -4.82 4.35
N VAL A 286 -11.54 -4.83 5.68
CA VAL A 286 -10.35 -4.50 6.45
C VAL A 286 -9.36 -5.65 6.36
N VAL A 287 -8.14 -5.34 5.92
CA VAL A 287 -7.09 -6.33 5.71
C VAL A 287 -6.37 -6.67 7.02
N GLY A 288 -6.24 -7.97 7.30
CA GLY A 288 -5.75 -8.58 8.55
C GLY A 288 -4.24 -8.56 8.75
N THR A 289 -3.47 -8.40 7.68
CA THR A 289 -2.02 -8.64 7.71
C THR A 289 -1.18 -7.45 8.19
N LEU A 290 -0.13 -7.75 8.98
CA LEU A 290 0.98 -6.84 9.30
C LEU A 290 1.96 -6.66 8.15
N VAL A 291 1.98 -7.66 7.28
CA VAL A 291 2.87 -7.84 6.14
C VAL A 291 2.18 -7.26 4.91
N GLY A 292 2.77 -6.25 4.29
CA GLY A 292 2.19 -5.60 3.10
C GLY A 292 1.48 -4.27 3.36
N PHE A 293 1.69 -3.63 4.52
CA PHE A 293 1.46 -2.19 4.59
C PHE A 293 2.48 -1.49 3.68
N ALA A 294 2.06 -0.46 2.95
CA ALA A 294 2.66 0.04 1.72
C ALA A 294 2.50 -0.85 0.47
N ARG A 295 1.65 -1.89 0.50
CA ARG A 295 1.08 -2.56 -0.68
C ARG A 295 -0.45 -2.42 -0.72
N ASP A 296 -1.08 -2.48 0.45
CA ASP A 296 -2.54 -2.51 0.57
C ASP A 296 -3.19 -1.16 0.25
N PRO A 297 -4.17 -1.12 -0.66
CA PRO A 297 -4.74 0.13 -1.06
C PRO A 297 -6.28 0.16 -1.01
N ILE A 298 -6.94 -0.05 0.13
CA ILE A 298 -8.38 0.26 0.24
C ILE A 298 -8.60 1.74 -0.15
N GLY A 299 -9.11 2.04 -1.35
CA GLY A 299 -9.29 3.39 -1.88
C GLY A 299 -8.01 4.10 -2.34
N GLY A 300 -7.00 3.37 -2.81
CA GLY A 300 -5.73 3.98 -3.24
C GLY A 300 -5.83 4.68 -4.58
N TRP A 301 -5.03 5.72 -4.73
CA TRP A 301 -5.05 6.55 -5.92
C TRP A 301 -4.06 5.98 -6.93
N PRO A 302 -4.43 5.93 -8.22
CA PRO A 302 -3.51 5.44 -9.24
C PRO A 302 -2.34 6.40 -9.36
N GLY A 303 -1.36 6.01 -10.15
CA GLY A 303 -0.37 6.95 -10.62
C GLY A 303 0.98 6.30 -10.77
N ASP A 304 1.74 6.88 -11.67
CA ASP A 304 3.08 6.46 -11.99
C ASP A 304 4.03 7.61 -11.68
N PHE A 305 5.17 7.25 -11.09
CA PHE A 305 6.22 8.20 -10.77
C PHE A 305 6.90 8.76 -12.04
N LEU A 306 6.88 8.01 -13.15
CA LEU A 306 7.59 8.35 -14.41
C LEU A 306 6.71 8.88 -15.56
N VAL A 307 5.46 9.29 -15.31
CA VAL A 307 4.55 9.76 -16.40
C VAL A 307 4.32 11.26 -16.35
#